data_AF-A0A5C6M3S9-F1
#
_entry.id   AF-A0A5C6M3S9-F1
#
_cell.length_a   1.000
_cell.length_b   1.000
_cell.length_c   1.000
_cell.angle_alpha   90.00
_cell.angle_beta   90.00
_cell.angle_gamma   90.00
#
_symmetry.space_group_name_H-M   'P 1'
#
loop_
_entity.id
_entity.type
_entity.pdbx_description
1 polymer ?
#
loop_
_entity_poly.entity_id
_entity_poly.type
_entity_poly.pdbx_seq_one_letter_code
_entity_poly.pdbx_strand_id
1 'polypeptide(L)'
;MPAAARGHNMRVAILFRHVYFREFCENVAEALVRRGVSVVLSDNAKEHDVDVLLYVGVHLFADMPGPSNALIAGVQTEQLGTGGVQGSSRLQRNRNRFECVKGCYDLLFDWIPGVCQSEGRSFLPYGCSPGPLVTEQKEFDVCFIGNIHHSRREPLLKSLQQDFNFFPDFSPGFGPAKLAAIQKSRILLNIHFYEDGGFESPRMFD
;
A
#
# COMPACT_ATOMS: atom_id res chain seq x y z
N MET A 1 36.26 -16.96 -29.23
CA MET A 1 34.84 -17.01 -28.79
C MET A 1 34.67 -16.02 -27.67
N PRO A 2 33.77 -15.02 -27.76
CA PRO A 2 33.53 -14.13 -26.63
C PRO A 2 32.76 -14.91 -25.56
N ALA A 3 33.20 -14.79 -24.30
CA ALA A 3 32.46 -15.29 -23.16
C ALA A 3 31.09 -14.61 -23.15
N ALA A 4 30.02 -15.40 -23.16
CA ALA A 4 28.68 -14.89 -22.89
C ALA A 4 28.72 -14.20 -21.52
N ALA A 5 28.48 -12.89 -21.51
CA ALA A 5 28.22 -12.17 -20.26
C ALA A 5 27.03 -12.86 -19.61
N ARG A 6 27.29 -13.65 -18.56
CA ARG A 6 26.24 -14.15 -17.68
C ARG A 6 25.64 -12.90 -17.04
N GLY A 7 24.52 -12.44 -17.57
CA GLY A 7 23.79 -11.32 -16.99
C GLY A 7 23.51 -11.68 -15.54
N HIS A 8 24.09 -10.93 -14.61
CA HIS A 8 23.82 -11.12 -13.20
C HIS A 8 22.34 -10.82 -13.01
N ASN A 9 21.56 -11.85 -12.71
CA ASN A 9 20.13 -11.69 -12.54
C ASN A 9 19.92 -10.93 -11.23
N MET A 10 19.27 -9.77 -11.29
CA MET A 10 19.05 -8.92 -10.10
C MET A 10 18.28 -9.72 -9.04
N ARG A 11 18.73 -9.62 -7.79
CA ARG A 11 18.14 -10.28 -6.62
C ARG A 11 17.53 -9.22 -5.71
N VAL A 12 16.27 -9.40 -5.34
CA VAL A 12 15.51 -8.48 -4.49
C VAL A 12 14.93 -9.25 -3.31
N ALA A 13 15.13 -8.74 -2.10
CA ALA A 13 14.36 -9.17 -0.93
C ALA A 13 13.29 -8.13 -0.62
N ILE A 14 12.02 -8.54 -0.62
CA ILE A 14 10.89 -7.70 -0.22
C ILE A 14 10.55 -8.03 1.24
N LEU A 15 10.64 -7.02 2.08
CA LEU A 15 10.55 -7.12 3.53
C LEU A 15 9.25 -6.52 4.03
N PHE A 16 8.44 -7.32 4.73
CA PHE A 16 7.18 -6.85 5.33
C PHE A 16 6.88 -7.55 6.65
N ARG A 17 6.47 -6.78 7.68
CA ARG A 17 6.17 -7.30 9.03
C ARG A 17 4.68 -7.46 9.32
N HIS A 18 3.80 -7.03 8.41
CA HIS A 18 2.36 -7.03 8.65
C HIS A 18 1.62 -7.78 7.54
N VAL A 19 0.66 -8.62 7.92
CA VAL A 19 -0.17 -9.41 6.99
C VAL A 19 -0.91 -8.56 5.96
N TYR A 20 -1.24 -7.29 6.29
CA TYR A 20 -1.95 -6.38 5.38
C TYR A 20 -1.11 -5.97 4.17
N PHE A 21 0.20 -6.14 4.22
CA PHE A 21 1.09 -5.84 3.10
C PHE A 21 1.42 -7.07 2.24
N ARG A 22 1.05 -8.27 2.69
CA ARG A 22 1.39 -9.54 2.03
C ARG A 22 0.96 -9.56 0.57
N GLU A 23 -0.32 -9.28 0.30
CA GLU A 23 -0.88 -9.31 -1.06
C GLU A 23 -0.15 -8.33 -2.00
N PHE A 24 0.17 -7.13 -1.51
CA PHE A 24 0.96 -6.17 -2.27
C PHE A 24 2.38 -6.67 -2.54
N CYS A 25 3.06 -7.21 -1.53
CA CYS A 25 4.40 -7.77 -1.68
C CYS A 25 4.42 -8.94 -2.68
N GLU A 26 3.43 -9.82 -2.65
CA GLU A 26 3.24 -10.93 -3.59
C GLU A 26 3.03 -10.41 -5.02
N ASN A 27 2.17 -9.41 -5.21
CA ASN A 27 1.96 -8.79 -6.53
C ASN A 27 3.22 -8.10 -7.07
N VAL A 28 3.97 -7.39 -6.23
CA VAL A 28 5.25 -6.78 -6.62
C VAL A 28 6.27 -7.86 -6.97
N ALA A 29 6.35 -8.93 -6.17
CA ALA A 29 7.24 -10.07 -6.44
C ALA A 29 6.92 -10.72 -7.79
N GLU A 30 5.66 -11.02 -8.08
CA GLU A 30 5.24 -11.57 -9.36
C GLU A 30 5.58 -10.65 -10.54
N ALA A 31 5.38 -9.34 -10.39
CA ALA A 31 5.70 -8.37 -11.42
C ALA A 31 7.21 -8.30 -11.70
N LEU A 32 8.04 -8.41 -10.66
CA LEU A 32 9.50 -8.45 -10.77
C LEU A 32 9.99 -9.77 -11.39
N VAL A 33 9.44 -10.91 -10.95
CA VAL A 33 9.76 -12.23 -11.51
C VAL A 33 9.44 -12.30 -13.00
N ARG A 34 8.29 -11.74 -13.43
CA ARG A 34 7.94 -11.62 -14.86
C ARG A 34 8.95 -10.80 -15.68
N ARG A 35 9.75 -9.96 -15.04
CA ARG A 35 10.83 -9.16 -15.65
C ARG A 35 12.21 -9.82 -15.50
N GLY A 36 12.25 -11.07 -15.04
CA GLY A 36 13.47 -11.83 -14.86
C GLY A 36 14.18 -11.62 -13.53
N VAL A 37 13.62 -10.85 -12.59
CA VAL A 37 14.25 -10.60 -11.28
C VAL A 37 14.04 -11.80 -10.34
N SER A 38 15.06 -12.18 -9.57
CA SER A 38 14.93 -13.16 -8.49
C SER A 38 14.40 -12.47 -7.24
N VAL A 39 13.29 -12.94 -6.67
CA VAL A 39 12.65 -12.29 -5.53
C VAL A 39 12.48 -13.26 -4.36
N VAL A 40 12.80 -12.79 -3.16
CA VAL A 40 12.44 -13.46 -1.90
C VAL A 40 11.53 -12.56 -1.07
N LEU A 41 10.51 -13.16 -0.48
CA LEU A 41 9.61 -12.52 0.48
C LEU A 41 10.05 -12.90 1.90
N SER A 42 10.24 -11.92 2.79
CA SER A 42 10.67 -12.18 4.17
C SER A 42 10.19 -11.07 5.11
N ASP A 43 10.23 -11.31 6.41
CA ASP A 43 10.06 -10.30 7.46
C ASP A 43 11.40 -9.96 8.16
N ASN A 44 12.46 -10.69 7.83
CA ASN A 44 13.78 -10.55 8.43
C ASN A 44 14.77 -9.92 7.46
N ALA A 45 15.23 -8.71 7.77
CA ALA A 45 16.12 -7.94 6.92
C ALA A 45 17.59 -8.38 6.94
N LYS A 46 18.01 -9.16 7.95
CA LYS A 46 19.43 -9.45 8.22
C LYS A 46 19.98 -10.69 7.51
N GLU A 47 19.14 -11.44 6.82
CA GLU A 47 19.47 -12.79 6.30
C GLU A 47 19.71 -12.83 4.79
N HIS A 48 19.71 -11.68 4.10
CA HIS A 48 19.65 -11.65 2.64
C HIS A 48 20.93 -11.07 2.02
N ASP A 49 21.60 -11.88 1.20
CA ASP A 49 22.60 -11.43 0.23
C ASP A 49 21.88 -11.12 -1.10
N VAL A 50 21.53 -9.86 -1.30
CA VAL A 50 20.72 -9.39 -2.43
C VAL A 50 21.25 -8.05 -2.95
N ASP A 51 20.85 -7.70 -4.17
CA ASP A 51 21.23 -6.42 -4.78
C ASP A 51 20.32 -5.27 -4.28
N VAL A 52 19.07 -5.60 -3.90
CA VAL A 52 18.08 -4.63 -3.40
C VAL A 52 17.31 -5.19 -2.20
N LEU A 53 17.16 -4.37 -1.15
CA LEU A 53 16.24 -4.60 -0.03
C LEU A 53 15.06 -3.62 -0.17
N LEU A 54 13.84 -4.14 -0.36
CA LEU A 54 12.61 -3.35 -0.46
C LEU A 54 11.76 -3.49 0.81
N TYR A 55 11.69 -2.45 1.63
CA TYR A 55 10.91 -2.45 2.88
C TYR A 55 9.51 -1.93 2.64
N VAL A 56 8.49 -2.74 2.91
CA VAL A 56 7.09 -2.33 2.81
C VAL A 56 6.54 -1.99 4.19
N GLY A 57 6.21 -0.71 4.37
CA GLY A 57 5.86 -0.15 5.68
C GLY A 57 7.10 0.23 6.49
N VAL A 58 7.90 1.16 5.94
CA VAL A 58 9.18 1.64 6.52
C VAL A 58 9.12 1.95 8.02
N HIS A 59 7.99 2.47 8.50
CA HIS A 59 7.74 2.82 9.90
C HIS A 59 7.77 1.60 10.86
N LEU A 60 7.60 0.37 10.34
CA LEU A 60 7.66 -0.88 11.10
C LEU A 60 9.09 -1.40 11.26
N PHE A 61 10.06 -0.77 10.61
CA PHE A 61 11.47 -1.15 10.63
C PHE A 61 12.29 -0.04 11.28
N ALA A 62 11.84 0.54 12.39
CA ALA A 62 12.60 1.57 13.12
C ALA A 62 14.01 1.08 13.53
N ASP A 63 14.16 -0.23 13.62
CA ASP A 63 15.35 -1.04 13.83
C ASP A 63 16.04 -1.46 12.50
N MET A 64 16.00 -0.58 11.49
CA MET A 64 16.58 -0.79 10.14
C MET A 64 17.98 -1.44 10.19
N PRO A 65 18.33 -2.28 9.20
CA PRO A 65 19.55 -3.06 9.30
C PRO A 65 20.80 -2.22 9.05
N GLY A 66 21.90 -2.74 9.60
CA GLY A 66 23.23 -2.19 9.46
C GLY A 66 23.72 -2.13 8.00
N PRO A 67 24.94 -1.61 7.79
CA PRO A 67 25.46 -1.28 6.47
C PRO A 67 25.42 -2.50 5.55
N SER A 68 24.58 -2.42 4.52
CA SER A 68 24.49 -3.39 3.43
C SER A 68 25.10 -2.78 2.18
N ASN A 69 25.71 -3.60 1.34
CA ASN A 69 26.12 -3.21 -0.01
C ASN A 69 24.93 -3.19 -1.00
N ALA A 70 23.73 -3.58 -0.54
CA ALA A 70 22.50 -3.54 -1.31
C ALA A 70 21.93 -2.11 -1.38
N LEU A 71 21.20 -1.82 -2.46
CA LEU A 71 20.34 -0.64 -2.51
C LEU A 71 19.16 -0.82 -1.54
N ILE A 72 18.92 0.18 -0.69
CA ILE A 72 17.87 0.17 0.33
C ILE A 72 16.70 1.02 -0.17
N ALA A 73 15.61 0.36 -0.58
CA ALA A 73 14.38 1.01 -1.02
C ALA A 73 13.27 0.84 0.02
N GLY A 74 12.44 1.87 0.21
CA GLY A 74 11.34 1.84 1.17
C GLY A 74 10.01 2.25 0.54
N VAL A 75 8.93 1.58 0.95
CA VAL A 75 7.54 1.94 0.64
C VAL A 75 6.91 2.48 1.91
N GLN A 76 6.61 3.77 1.88
CA GLN A 76 5.87 4.48 2.90
C GLN A 76 4.39 4.05 2.81
N THR A 77 3.80 3.66 3.95
CA THR A 77 2.41 3.16 3.99
C THR A 77 1.55 3.78 5.10
N GLU A 78 2.11 4.65 5.95
CA GLU A 78 1.36 5.35 6.99
C GLU A 78 0.71 6.64 6.47
N GLN A 79 -0.39 7.07 7.08
CA GLN A 79 -0.89 8.42 6.85
C GLN A 79 0.00 9.43 7.59
N LEU A 80 0.60 10.37 6.85
CA LEU A 80 1.51 11.40 7.39
C LEU A 80 0.88 12.79 7.55
N GLY A 81 -0.40 12.93 7.18
CA GLY A 81 -1.08 14.22 7.04
C GLY A 81 -0.60 15.01 5.82
N THR A 82 -1.49 15.79 5.19
CA THR A 82 -1.19 16.60 4.00
C THR A 82 -0.92 18.06 4.37
N GLY A 83 -0.01 18.72 3.64
CA GLY A 83 -0.01 20.18 3.48
C GLY A 83 0.19 21.04 4.74
N GLY A 84 0.94 20.59 5.75
CA GLY A 84 1.19 21.42 6.94
C GLY A 84 -0.02 21.62 7.85
N VAL A 85 -1.14 20.94 7.60
CA VAL A 85 -2.21 20.81 8.59
C VAL A 85 -1.62 20.03 9.76
N GLN A 86 -1.66 20.60 10.95
CA GLN A 86 -1.39 19.88 12.20
C GLN A 86 -2.44 18.78 12.28
N GLY A 87 -2.11 17.62 11.71
CA GLY A 87 -2.93 16.44 11.82
C GLY A 87 -3.08 16.09 13.29
N SER A 88 -4.04 15.22 13.59
CA SER A 88 -4.27 14.69 14.92
C SER A 88 -2.95 14.23 15.53
N SER A 89 -2.88 14.22 16.86
CA SER A 89 -1.67 13.80 17.59
C SER A 89 -1.10 12.45 17.11
N ARG A 90 -1.95 11.60 16.52
CA ARG A 90 -1.58 10.34 15.89
C ARG A 90 -0.93 10.50 14.50
N LEU A 91 -1.41 11.38 13.63
CA LEU A 91 -0.74 11.68 12.35
C LEU A 91 0.62 12.34 12.58
N GLN A 92 0.73 13.22 13.58
CA GLN A 92 2.03 13.77 13.98
C GLN A 92 2.98 12.68 14.48
N ARG A 93 2.48 11.70 15.24
CA ARG A 93 3.28 10.54 15.68
C ARG A 93 3.79 9.72 14.49
N ASN A 94 2.94 9.44 13.52
CA ASN A 94 3.32 8.73 12.29
C ASN A 94 4.39 9.49 11.52
N ARG A 95 4.21 10.82 11.35
CA ARG A 95 5.21 11.70 10.75
C ARG A 95 6.54 11.64 11.49
N ASN A 96 6.53 11.77 12.82
CA ASN A 96 7.76 11.69 13.60
C ASN A 96 8.49 10.33 13.43
N ARG A 97 7.75 9.22 13.40
CA ARG A 97 8.33 7.89 13.15
C ARG A 97 8.95 7.78 11.77
N PHE A 98 8.28 8.30 10.75
CA PHE A 98 8.79 8.34 9.38
C PHE A 98 10.06 9.20 9.26
N GLU A 99 10.04 10.39 9.86
CA GLU A 99 11.19 11.31 9.88
C GLU A 99 12.45 10.68 10.49
N CYS A 100 12.30 9.81 11.50
CA CYS A 100 13.42 9.09 12.09
C CYS A 100 14.07 8.06 11.14
N VAL A 101 13.34 7.51 10.17
CA VAL A 101 13.82 6.41 9.32
C VAL A 101 14.07 6.81 7.88
N LYS A 102 13.51 7.94 7.40
CA LYS A 102 13.58 8.31 5.98
C LYS A 102 15.01 8.43 5.43
N GLY A 103 15.96 8.86 6.27
CA GLY A 103 17.37 9.00 5.89
C GLY A 103 18.12 7.68 5.73
N CYS A 104 17.49 6.54 6.09
CA CYS A 104 18.08 5.21 5.97
C CYS A 104 17.82 4.55 4.60
N TYR A 105 17.12 5.22 3.69
CA TYR A 105 16.70 4.67 2.40
C TYR A 105 17.32 5.47 1.26
N ASP A 106 17.89 4.77 0.29
CA ASP A 106 18.38 5.35 -0.97
C ASP A 106 17.21 5.80 -1.85
N LEU A 107 16.11 5.04 -1.83
CA LEU A 107 14.90 5.32 -2.57
C LEU A 107 13.67 5.20 -1.67
N LEU A 108 12.77 6.19 -1.74
CA LEU A 108 11.50 6.17 -1.04
C LEU A 108 10.33 6.31 -2.01
N PHE A 109 9.38 5.39 -1.85
CA PHE A 109 8.13 5.36 -2.56
C PHE A 109 6.97 5.71 -1.61
N ASP A 110 5.99 6.45 -2.11
CA ASP A 110 4.77 6.79 -1.39
C ASP A 110 3.53 6.38 -2.19
N TRP A 111 2.45 6.07 -1.49
CA TRP A 111 1.17 5.72 -2.09
C TRP A 111 0.29 6.95 -2.36
N ILE A 112 0.64 8.12 -1.83
CA ILE A 112 -0.13 9.35 -1.97
C ILE A 112 0.59 10.29 -2.95
N PRO A 113 0.05 10.55 -4.16
CA PRO A 113 0.69 11.41 -5.15
C PRO A 113 1.02 12.82 -4.65
N GLY A 114 0.10 13.45 -3.90
CA GLY A 114 0.31 14.81 -3.37
C GLY A 114 1.44 14.92 -2.34
N VAL A 115 1.80 13.80 -1.72
CA VAL A 115 2.86 13.66 -0.72
C VAL A 115 4.21 13.39 -1.40
N CYS A 116 4.20 12.85 -2.63
CA CYS A 116 5.40 12.63 -3.45
C CYS A 116 6.06 13.96 -3.87
N GLN A 117 5.25 14.89 -4.38
CA GLN A 117 5.73 16.15 -4.96
C GLN A 117 6.42 17.07 -3.95
N SER A 118 5.94 17.09 -2.70
CA SER A 118 6.46 18.00 -1.67
C SER A 118 7.74 17.51 -0.98
N GLU A 119 8.06 16.21 -1.06
CA GLU A 119 9.14 15.60 -0.27
C GLU A 119 10.13 14.79 -1.12
N GLY A 120 10.14 14.99 -2.45
CA GLY A 120 11.13 14.36 -3.35
C GLY A 120 11.04 12.84 -3.42
N ARG A 121 9.83 12.28 -3.30
CA ARG A 121 9.59 10.83 -3.35
C ARG A 121 9.01 10.40 -4.69
N SER A 122 9.18 9.12 -5.00
CA SER A 122 8.54 8.49 -6.15
C SER A 122 7.16 7.96 -5.79
N PHE A 123 6.21 8.08 -6.70
CA PHE A 123 4.89 7.48 -6.53
C PHE A 123 4.94 5.99 -6.89
N LEU A 124 4.42 5.13 -6.01
CA LEU A 124 4.23 3.71 -6.30
C LEU A 124 2.76 3.36 -6.03
N PRO A 125 1.98 2.99 -7.06
CA PRO A 125 0.57 2.76 -6.84
C PRO A 125 0.32 1.51 -5.99
N TYR A 126 -0.56 1.64 -5.01
CA TYR A 126 -1.07 0.55 -4.19
C TYR A 126 -2.50 0.20 -4.56
N GLY A 127 -2.72 -1.07 -4.90
CA GLY A 127 -4.06 -1.62 -5.12
C GLY A 127 -4.53 -1.61 -6.58
N CYS A 128 -3.62 -1.68 -7.56
CA CYS A 128 -4.02 -1.95 -8.94
C CYS A 128 -4.60 -3.36 -9.02
N SER A 129 -5.89 -3.48 -9.32
CA SER A 129 -6.44 -4.77 -9.75
C SER A 129 -6.05 -4.95 -11.22
N PRO A 130 -5.29 -6.00 -11.60
CA PRO A 130 -5.01 -6.31 -12.99
C PRO A 130 -6.21 -6.97 -13.70
N GLY A 131 -7.38 -6.98 -13.06
CA GLY A 131 -8.57 -7.63 -13.58
C GLY A 131 -9.30 -6.74 -14.58
N PRO A 132 -9.93 -7.31 -15.62
CA PRO A 132 -10.72 -6.53 -16.57
C PRO A 132 -11.83 -5.76 -15.84
N LEU A 133 -12.11 -4.54 -16.30
CA LEU A 133 -13.30 -3.81 -15.92
C LEU A 133 -14.53 -4.66 -16.24
N VAL A 134 -15.10 -5.29 -15.22
CA VAL A 134 -16.31 -6.10 -15.38
C VAL A 134 -17.48 -5.15 -15.69
N THR A 135 -17.96 -5.21 -16.93
CA THR A 135 -19.08 -4.44 -17.47
C THR A 135 -20.45 -5.00 -17.11
N GLU A 136 -20.50 -6.04 -16.26
CA GLU A 136 -21.76 -6.60 -15.78
C GLU A 136 -22.58 -5.59 -14.98
N GLN A 137 -23.90 -5.83 -14.98
CA GLN A 137 -24.87 -5.06 -14.24
C GLN A 137 -24.55 -5.15 -12.74
N LYS A 138 -24.14 -4.03 -12.15
CA LYS A 138 -23.79 -3.95 -10.73
C LYS A 138 -25.01 -4.27 -9.86
N GLU A 139 -24.83 -5.16 -8.89
CA GLU A 139 -25.84 -5.62 -7.93
C GLU A 139 -26.12 -4.56 -6.85
N PHE A 140 -25.10 -3.78 -6.48
CA PHE A 140 -25.17 -2.79 -5.40
C PHE A 140 -24.80 -1.38 -5.90
N ASP A 141 -25.38 -0.37 -5.28
CA ASP A 141 -25.02 1.02 -5.55
C ASP A 141 -23.69 1.37 -4.90
N VAL A 142 -23.52 0.98 -3.64
CA VAL A 142 -22.36 1.37 -2.82
C VAL A 142 -21.77 0.15 -2.13
N CYS A 143 -20.45 0.01 -2.14
CA CYS A 143 -19.72 -0.77 -1.14
C CYS A 143 -18.90 0.17 -0.26
N PHE A 144 -18.94 -0.08 1.04
CA PHE A 144 -17.99 0.47 2.00
C PHE A 144 -17.21 -0.70 2.59
N ILE A 145 -15.89 -0.60 2.63
CA ILE A 145 -15.02 -1.64 3.18
C ILE A 145 -14.15 -1.02 4.25
N GLY A 146 -14.41 -1.36 5.51
CA GLY A 146 -13.68 -0.87 6.66
C GLY A 146 -14.44 -1.07 7.97
N ASN A 147 -13.79 -0.72 9.07
CA ASN A 147 -14.40 -0.79 10.40
C ASN A 147 -15.54 0.23 10.52
N ILE A 148 -16.77 -0.25 10.72
CA ILE A 148 -17.98 0.58 10.84
C ILE A 148 -18.12 1.24 12.20
N HIS A 149 -17.54 0.62 13.25
CA HIS A 149 -17.69 1.01 14.64
C HIS A 149 -16.82 2.22 14.93
N HIS A 150 -17.30 3.38 14.49
CA HIS A 150 -16.69 4.68 14.68
C HIS A 150 -17.78 5.74 14.70
N SER A 151 -17.68 6.68 15.65
CA SER A 151 -18.68 7.74 15.89
C SER A 151 -19.05 8.54 14.64
N ARG A 152 -18.14 8.64 13.68
CA ARG A 152 -18.36 9.29 12.38
C ARG A 152 -18.94 8.37 11.31
N ARG A 153 -18.47 7.13 11.21
CA ARG A 153 -18.81 6.23 10.10
C ARG A 153 -20.22 5.68 10.23
N GLU A 154 -20.57 5.26 11.44
CA GLU A 154 -21.86 4.63 11.72
C GLU A 154 -23.06 5.51 11.37
N PRO A 155 -23.16 6.78 11.81
CA PRO A 155 -24.29 7.63 11.43
C PRO A 155 -24.30 7.98 9.93
N LEU A 156 -23.13 8.18 9.32
CA LEU A 156 -23.03 8.46 7.88
C LEU A 156 -23.51 7.28 7.04
N LEU A 157 -23.02 6.08 7.34
CA LEU A 157 -23.41 4.85 6.64
C LEU A 157 -24.90 4.59 6.85
N LYS A 158 -25.42 4.73 8.08
CA LYS A 158 -26.84 4.57 8.38
C LYS A 158 -27.72 5.54 7.59
N SER A 159 -27.29 6.80 7.45
CA SER A 159 -28.01 7.78 6.64
C SER A 159 -28.00 7.39 5.15
N LEU A 160 -26.84 7.04 4.60
CA LEU A 160 -26.71 6.68 3.18
C LEU A 160 -27.47 5.39 2.83
N GLN A 161 -27.56 4.44 3.75
CA GLN A 161 -28.32 3.20 3.57
C GLN A 161 -29.84 3.44 3.42
N GLN A 162 -30.35 4.65 3.70
CA GLN A 162 -31.75 5.00 3.44
C GLN A 162 -32.01 5.25 1.95
N ASP A 163 -30.99 5.67 1.20
CA ASP A 163 -31.13 6.12 -0.19
C ASP A 163 -30.46 5.15 -1.20
N PHE A 164 -29.53 4.31 -0.76
CA PHE A 164 -28.72 3.46 -1.63
C PHE A 164 -28.74 1.99 -1.21
N ASN A 165 -28.66 1.08 -2.19
CA ASN A 165 -28.45 -0.34 -1.92
C ASN A 165 -26.98 -0.63 -1.62
N PHE A 166 -26.65 -0.93 -0.37
CA PHE A 166 -25.27 -1.22 0.07
C PHE A 166 -24.91 -2.69 -0.07
N PHE A 167 -23.66 -2.97 -0.45
CA PHE A 167 -23.07 -4.29 -0.28
C PHE A 167 -23.08 -4.64 1.22
N PRO A 168 -23.61 -5.81 1.62
CA PRO A 168 -24.01 -6.09 3.00
C PRO A 168 -22.84 -6.33 3.94
N ASP A 169 -21.68 -6.77 3.42
CA ASP A 169 -20.51 -7.06 4.24
C ASP A 169 -19.50 -5.90 4.15
N PHE A 170 -19.38 -5.16 5.24
CA PHE A 170 -18.47 -4.03 5.37
C PHE A 170 -17.03 -4.43 5.71
N SER A 171 -16.78 -5.71 5.93
CA SER A 171 -15.44 -6.23 6.21
C SER A 171 -15.21 -7.59 5.54
N PRO A 172 -15.32 -7.69 4.19
CA PRO A 172 -15.15 -8.94 3.44
C PRO A 172 -13.73 -9.50 3.45
N GLY A 173 -12.84 -8.95 4.29
CA GLY A 173 -11.43 -9.30 4.35
C GLY A 173 -10.59 -8.63 3.26
N PHE A 174 -9.49 -9.28 2.89
CA PHE A 174 -8.54 -8.83 1.86
C PHE A 174 -8.60 -9.76 0.63
N GLY A 175 -7.97 -9.38 -0.47
CA GLY A 175 -7.87 -10.21 -1.67
C GLY A 175 -9.21 -10.43 -2.42
N PRO A 176 -9.49 -11.65 -2.91
CA PRO A 176 -10.60 -11.92 -3.84
C PRO A 176 -11.98 -11.50 -3.33
N ALA A 177 -12.27 -11.66 -2.03
CA ALA A 177 -13.57 -11.30 -1.47
C ALA A 177 -13.79 -9.77 -1.49
N LYS A 178 -12.75 -9.00 -1.14
CA LYS A 178 -12.74 -7.53 -1.30
C LYS A 178 -12.94 -7.14 -2.76
N LEU A 179 -12.24 -7.81 -3.68
CA LEU A 179 -12.36 -7.54 -5.11
C LEU A 179 -13.78 -7.84 -5.63
N ALA A 180 -14.39 -8.94 -5.22
CA ALA A 180 -15.75 -9.30 -5.57
C ALA A 180 -16.77 -8.26 -5.07
N ALA A 181 -16.63 -7.77 -3.83
CA ALA A 181 -17.47 -6.71 -3.29
C ALA A 181 -17.39 -5.42 -4.13
N ILE A 182 -16.17 -5.05 -4.55
CA ILE A 182 -15.93 -3.89 -5.41
C ILE A 182 -16.53 -4.10 -6.80
N GLN A 183 -16.30 -5.26 -7.41
CA GLN A 183 -16.78 -5.57 -8.76
C GLN A 183 -18.31 -5.60 -8.85
N LYS A 184 -19.00 -5.99 -7.77
CA LYS A 184 -20.46 -6.02 -7.68
C LYS A 184 -21.11 -4.65 -7.39
N SER A 185 -20.31 -3.62 -7.08
CA SER A 185 -20.81 -2.31 -6.64
C SER A 185 -20.51 -1.21 -7.66
N ARG A 186 -21.40 -0.22 -7.77
CA ARG A 186 -21.19 0.96 -8.65
C ARG A 186 -20.18 1.94 -8.05
N ILE A 187 -20.24 2.13 -6.75
CA ILE A 187 -19.43 3.09 -5.98
C ILE A 187 -18.70 2.33 -4.89
N LEU A 188 -17.38 2.49 -4.79
CA LEU A 188 -16.62 2.11 -3.59
C LEU A 188 -16.36 3.36 -2.75
N LEU A 189 -17.14 3.49 -1.69
CA LEU A 189 -17.09 4.57 -0.71
C LEU A 189 -15.91 4.36 0.25
N ASN A 190 -15.05 5.37 0.34
CA ASN A 190 -13.93 5.40 1.27
C ASN A 190 -14.16 6.48 2.32
N ILE A 191 -14.40 6.08 3.58
CA ILE A 191 -14.52 7.01 4.71
C ILE A 191 -13.32 6.79 5.63
N HIS A 192 -12.40 7.75 5.66
CA HIS A 192 -11.24 7.70 6.54
C HIS A 192 -11.62 7.65 8.01
N PHE A 193 -10.77 7.00 8.81
CA PHE A 193 -10.95 6.93 10.25
C PHE A 193 -10.75 8.32 10.86
N TYR A 194 -9.76 9.06 10.34
CA TYR A 194 -9.45 10.43 10.76
C TYR A 194 -10.07 11.46 9.81
N GLU A 195 -10.50 12.59 10.35
CA GLU A 195 -11.10 13.69 9.59
C GLU A 195 -10.08 14.44 8.73
N ASP A 196 -8.82 14.41 9.15
CA ASP A 196 -7.66 15.08 8.58
C ASP A 196 -6.67 14.12 7.89
N GLY A 197 -7.03 12.82 7.83
CA GLY A 197 -6.20 11.80 7.21
C GLY A 197 -6.43 11.75 5.71
N GLY A 198 -5.44 12.19 4.92
CA GLY A 198 -5.36 11.83 3.51
C GLY A 198 -4.86 10.39 3.35
N PHE A 199 -5.65 9.50 2.76
CA PHE A 199 -5.14 8.25 2.20
C PHE A 199 -5.90 7.91 0.93
N GLU A 200 -5.32 8.24 -0.20
CA GLU A 200 -5.85 7.81 -1.48
C GLU A 200 -5.10 6.54 -1.86
N SER A 201 -5.77 5.39 -1.81
CA SER A 201 -5.27 4.23 -2.55
C SER A 201 -5.51 4.53 -4.02
N PRO A 202 -4.44 4.66 -4.83
CA PRO A 202 -4.60 4.89 -6.25
C PRO A 202 -5.25 3.66 -6.87
N ARG A 203 -6.46 3.86 -7.41
CA ARG A 203 -7.17 2.86 -8.18
C ARG A 203 -6.88 3.14 -9.65
N MET A 204 -5.73 2.65 -10.11
CA MET A 204 -5.49 2.57 -11.55
C MET A 204 -6.30 1.36 -12.02
N PHE A 205 -7.48 1.63 -12.58
CA PHE A 205 -8.19 0.67 -13.41
C PHE A 205 -7.66 0.89 -14.82
N ASP A 206 -6.84 -0.03 -15.31
CA ASP A 206 -6.58 -0.13 -16.76
C ASP A 206 -7.70 -0.95 -17.42
#